data_AF-A0A672RAI9-F1
#
_entry.id   AF-A0A672RAI9-F1
#
_cell.length_a   1.000
_cell.length_b   1.000
_cell.length_c   1.000
_cell.angle_alpha   90.00
_cell.angle_beta   90.00
_cell.angle_gamma   90.00
#
_symmetry.space_group_name_H-M   'P 1'
#
loop_
_entity.id
_entity.type
_entity.pdbx_description
1 polymer ?
#
loop_
_entity_poly.entity_id
_entity_poly.type
_entity_poly.pdbx_seq_one_letter_code
_entity_poly.pdbx_strand_id
1 'polypeptide(L)' 'MSWAIEEWKDGLPEKALQKIQEIEGQLDKLKKERQQKRFQLDSLEATLQKQRQKVSYLRSSGVAEVKQ' A
#
# COMPACT_ATOMS: atom_id res chain seq x y z
N MET A 1 10.53 -7.32 20.53
CA MET A 1 11.41 -6.35 21.19
C MET A 1 10.61 -5.08 21.46
N SER A 2 9.82 -5.06 22.53
CA SER A 2 9.17 -3.85 23.04
C SER A 2 10.22 -3.09 23.84
N TRP A 3 10.98 -2.23 23.17
CA TRP A 3 11.94 -1.36 23.85
C TRP A 3 11.17 -0.43 24.75
N ALA A 4 11.30 -0.56 26.08
CA ALA A 4 11.20 0.52 27.05
C ALA A 4 10.24 1.66 26.65
N ILE A 5 8.97 1.32 26.38
CA ILE A 5 8.13 2.00 25.36
C ILE A 5 7.90 3.50 25.64
N GLU A 6 8.15 3.96 26.86
CA GLU A 6 8.00 5.37 27.25
C GLU A 6 9.20 5.92 28.05
N GLU A 7 10.20 5.11 28.44
CA GLU A 7 11.31 5.58 29.32
C GLU A 7 12.21 6.61 28.62
N TRP A 8 12.27 6.60 27.28
CA TRP A 8 13.02 7.61 26.52
C TRP A 8 12.31 8.97 26.47
N LYS A 9 11.01 9.00 26.77
CA LYS A 9 10.20 10.22 26.85
C LYS A 9 10.32 10.89 28.23
N ASP A 10 10.80 10.16 29.25
CA ASP A 10 11.01 10.71 30.58
C ASP A 10 12.05 11.83 30.58
N GLY A 11 11.75 12.93 31.27
CA GLY A 11 12.61 14.10 31.38
C GLY A 11 12.61 15.02 30.16
N LEU A 12 11.87 14.71 29.09
CA LEU A 12 11.70 15.64 27.96
C LEU A 12 10.78 16.81 28.35
N PRO A 13 11.07 18.04 27.88
CA PRO A 13 10.16 19.17 28.04
C PRO A 13 8.78 18.88 27.42
N GLU A 14 7.71 19.35 28.05
CA GLU A 14 6.32 19.12 27.59
C GLU A 14 6.11 19.49 26.12
N LYS A 15 6.72 20.59 25.67
CA LYS A 15 6.65 21.03 24.26
C LYS A 15 7.27 20.02 23.29
N ALA A 16 8.34 19.32 23.70
CA ALA A 16 8.95 18.26 22.91
C ALA A 16 8.02 17.03 22.85
N LEU A 17 7.41 16.65 23.98
CA LEU A 17 6.44 15.57 24.06
C LEU A 17 5.21 15.82 23.18
N GLN A 18 4.65 17.03 23.23
CA GLN A 18 3.54 17.44 22.37
C GLN A 18 3.93 17.33 20.88
N LYS A 19 5.14 17.75 20.51
CA LYS A 19 5.59 17.67 19.13
C LYS A 19 5.78 16.23 18.66
N ILE A 20 6.28 15.35 19.53
CA ILE A 20 6.40 13.92 19.26
C ILE A 20 5.02 13.32 18.99
N GLN A 21 4.03 13.58 19.84
CA GLN A 21 2.65 13.09 19.66
C GLN A 21 2.03 13.59 18.34
N GLU A 22 2.26 14.85 17.99
CA GLU A 22 1.80 15.40 16.71
C GLU A 22 2.40 14.65 15.52
N ILE A 23 3.71 14.41 15.53
CA ILE A 23 4.43 13.70 14.47
C ILE A 23 4.01 12.24 14.41
N GLU A 24 3.87 11.56 15.55
CA GLU A 24 3.35 10.19 15.64
C GLU A 24 1.95 10.10 15.00
N GLY A 25 1.07 11.07 15.28
CA GLY A 25 -0.26 11.15 14.67
C GLY A 25 -0.23 11.40 13.16
N GLN A 26 0.67 12.27 12.67
CA GLN A 26 0.87 12.48 11.23
C GLN A 26 1.41 11.22 10.54
N LEU A 27 2.37 10.54 11.16
CA LEU A 27 2.95 9.31 10.66
C LEU A 27 1.88 8.22 10.50
N ASP A 28 0.97 8.08 11.46
CA ASP A 28 -0.10 7.10 11.39
C ASP A 28 -1.14 7.41 10.31
N LYS A 29 -1.44 8.69 10.07
CA LYS A 29 -2.26 9.10 8.90
C LYS A 29 -1.58 8.70 7.60
N LEU A 30 -0.30 9.02 7.44
CA LEU A 30 0.47 8.69 6.24
C LEU A 30 0.58 7.18 6.01
N LYS A 31 0.75 6.38 7.08
CA LYS A 31 0.74 4.91 6.99
C LYS A 31 -0.60 4.40 6.44
N LYS A 32 -1.73 4.91 6.93
CA LYS A 32 -3.08 4.54 6.46
C LYS A 32 -3.28 4.93 4.99
N GLU A 33 -2.93 6.14 4.61
CA GLU A 33 -3.02 6.60 3.21
C GLU A 33 -2.16 5.75 2.27
N ARG A 34 -0.93 5.44 2.67
CA ARG A 34 -0.04 4.55 1.91
C ARG A 34 -0.65 3.16 1.74
N GLN A 35 -1.24 2.60 2.80
CA GLN A 35 -1.89 1.29 2.75
C GLN A 35 -3.10 1.31 1.79
N GLN A 36 -3.92 2.35 1.84
CA GLN A 36 -5.05 2.51 0.92
C GLN A 36 -4.60 2.62 -0.53
N LYS A 37 -3.57 3.44 -0.81
CA LYS A 37 -3.00 3.56 -2.17
C LYS A 37 -2.40 2.25 -2.65
N ARG A 38 -1.73 1.49 -1.76
CA ARG A 38 -1.18 0.18 -2.09
C ARG A 38 -2.29 -0.79 -2.51
N PHE A 39 -3.38 -0.85 -1.76
CA PHE A 39 -4.53 -1.67 -2.10
C PHE A 39 -5.14 -1.29 -3.45
N GLN A 40 -5.26 0.01 -3.75
CA GLN A 40 -5.74 0.48 -5.05
C GLN A 40 -4.82 0.04 -6.20
N LEU A 41 -3.49 0.13 -6.01
CA LEU A 41 -2.52 -0.34 -7.00
C LEU A 41 -2.62 -1.86 -7.22
N ASP A 42 -2.66 -2.66 -6.16
CA ASP A 42 -2.77 -4.11 -6.27
C ASP A 42 -4.07 -4.53 -7.00
N SER A 43 -5.17 -3.79 -6.78
CA SER A 43 -6.44 -4.00 -7.49
C SER A 43 -6.37 -3.66 -8.99
N LEU A 44 -5.72 -2.55 -9.34
CA LEU A 44 -5.50 -2.15 -10.73
C LEU A 44 -4.57 -3.15 -11.45
N GLU A 45 -3.51 -3.61 -10.79
CA GLU A 45 -2.60 -4.62 -11.32
C GLU A 45 -3.34 -5.94 -11.61
N ALA A 46 -4.19 -6.40 -10.68
CA ALA A 46 -5.01 -7.59 -10.90
C ALA A 46 -5.99 -7.44 -12.08
N THR A 47 -6.60 -6.26 -12.23
CA THR A 47 -7.49 -5.96 -13.36
C THR A 47 -6.74 -5.96 -14.68
N LEU A 48 -5.56 -5.34 -14.72
CA LEU A 48 -4.69 -5.31 -15.89
C LEU A 48 -4.23 -6.72 -16.29
N GLN A 49 -3.85 -7.55 -15.31
CA GLN A 49 -3.46 -8.94 -15.56
C GLN A 49 -4.60 -9.74 -16.21
N LYS A 50 -5.84 -9.59 -15.69
CA LYS A 50 -7.03 -10.23 -16.29
C LYS A 50 -7.26 -9.77 -17.73
N GLN A 51 -7.13 -8.47 -18.01
CA GLN A 51 -7.25 -7.96 -19.39
C GLN A 51 -6.17 -8.50 -20.32
N ARG A 52 -4.91 -8.56 -19.87
CA ARG A 52 -3.80 -9.16 -20.64
C ARG A 52 -4.07 -10.62 -20.98
N GLN A 53 -4.54 -11.41 -20.00
CA GLN A 53 -4.94 -12.80 -20.21
C GLN A 53 -6.07 -12.91 -21.24
N LYS A 54 -7.10 -12.07 -21.13
CA LYS A 54 -8.22 -12.04 -22.10
C LYS A 54 -7.73 -11.74 -23.52
N VAL A 55 -6.86 -10.74 -23.70
CA VAL A 55 -6.28 -10.41 -25.03
C VAL A 55 -5.43 -11.56 -25.57
N SER A 56 -4.60 -12.18 -24.73
CA SER A 56 -3.79 -13.34 -25.12
C SER A 56 -4.67 -14.53 -25.55
N TYR A 57 -5.76 -14.78 -24.83
CA TYR A 57 -6.73 -15.81 -25.16
C TYR A 57 -7.40 -15.53 -26.50
N LEU A 58 -7.92 -14.32 -26.71
CA LEU A 58 -8.57 -13.93 -27.97
C LEU A 58 -7.61 -14.05 -29.16
N ARG A 59 -6.35 -13.63 -28.99
CA ARG A 59 -5.33 -13.80 -30.03
C ARG A 59 -5.07 -15.27 -30.35
N SER A 60 -5.01 -16.12 -29.34
CA SER A 60 -4.76 -17.56 -29.54
C SER A 60 -5.97 -18.25 -30.20
N SER A 61 -7.19 -17.91 -29.79
CA SER A 61 -8.44 -18.43 -30.36
C SER A 61 -8.65 -17.97 -31.81
N GLY A 62 -8.45 -16.68 -32.11
CA GLY A 62 -8.61 -16.15 -33.47
C GLY A 62 -7.56 -16.71 -34.45
N VAL A 63 -6.36 -17.06 -33.97
CA VAL A 63 -5.36 -17.76 -34.80
C VAL A 63 -5.73 -19.23 -35.03
N ALA A 64 -6.50 -19.85 -34.13
CA ALA A 64 -6.99 -21.22 -34.32
C ALA A 64 -8.16 -21.29 -35.32
N GLU A 65 -9.07 -20.31 -35.30
CA GLU A 65 -10.20 -20.23 -36.25
C GLU A 65 -9.77 -19.95 -37.70
N VAL A 66 -8.68 -19.20 -37.92
CA VAL A 66 -8.19 -18.89 -39.28
C VAL A 66 -7.43 -20.06 -39.93
N LYS A 67 -7.13 -21.13 -39.17
CA LYS A 67 -6.38 -22.30 -39.66
C LYS A 67 -7.25 -23.54 -39.94
N GLN A 68 -8.56 -23.45 -39.78
CA GLN A 68 -9.53 -24.48 -40.22
C GLN A 68 -10.14 -24.10 -41.57
#